data_AF-A0A7K2X7Z3-F1
#
_entry.id   AF-A0A7K2X7Z3-F1
#
_cell.length_a   1.000
_cell.length_b   1.000
_cell.length_c   1.000
_cell.angle_alpha   90.00
_cell.angle_beta   90.00
_cell.angle_gamma   90.00
#
_symmetry.space_group_name_H-M   'P 1'
#
loop_
_entity.id
_entity.type
_entity.pdbx_description
1 polymer ?
#
loop_
_entity_poly.entity_id
_entity_poly.type
_entity_poly.pdbx_seq_one_letter_code
_entity_poly.pdbx_strand_id
1 'polypeptide(L)'
;DDCGAELAALLAEAGLLPSPTHERVRNIVASPASGLDGLGAADVQLWARELDERLCAAPWAAALSGRFLFVLDDGRGDVTGLGGDVTLVA
;
A
#
# COMPACT_ATOMS: atom_id res chain seq x y z
N ASP A 1 -8.25 30.51 8.55
CA ASP A 1 -7.93 29.61 7.43
C ASP A 1 -6.59 28.88 7.58
N ASP A 2 -6.19 28.46 8.80
CA ASP A 2 -4.82 27.96 9.05
C ASP A 2 -4.75 26.55 9.70
N CYS A 3 -5.87 25.97 10.15
CA CYS A 3 -5.81 24.66 10.84
C CYS A 3 -5.44 23.48 9.92
N GLY A 4 -5.72 23.59 8.62
CA GLY A 4 -5.43 22.52 7.66
C GLY A 4 -3.95 22.45 7.25
N ALA A 5 -3.25 23.59 7.24
CA ALA A 5 -1.86 23.66 6.80
C ALA A 5 -0.92 23.04 7.84
N GLU A 6 -1.14 23.33 9.12
CA GLU A 6 -0.35 22.75 10.22
C GLU A 6 -0.52 21.22 10.27
N LEU A 7 -1.75 20.72 10.15
CA LEU A 7 -2.01 19.28 10.10
C LEU A 7 -1.35 18.62 8.88
N ALA A 8 -1.43 19.25 7.70
CA ALA A 8 -0.80 18.71 6.50
C ALA A 8 0.72 18.61 6.65
N ALA A 9 1.37 19.61 7.26
CA ALA A 9 2.81 19.57 7.51
C ALA A 9 3.19 18.41 8.45
N LEU A 10 2.46 18.23 9.56
CA LEU A 10 2.69 17.13 10.51
C LEU A 10 2.53 15.75 9.85
N LEU A 11 1.51 15.59 9.01
CA LEU A 11 1.30 14.35 8.28
C LEU A 11 2.38 14.11 7.22
N ALA A 12 2.88 15.17 6.56
CA ALA A 12 3.97 15.07 5.59
C ALA A 12 5.28 14.63 6.26
N GLU A 13 5.64 15.26 7.39
CA GLU A 13 6.84 14.90 8.16
C GLU A 13 6.77 13.46 8.70
N ALA A 14 5.59 13.01 9.09
CA ALA A 14 5.35 11.64 9.53
C ALA A 14 5.34 10.60 8.39
N GLY A 15 5.45 11.04 7.12
CA GLY A 15 5.33 10.16 5.95
C GLY A 15 3.93 9.58 5.76
N LEU A 16 2.91 10.23 6.33
CA LEU A 16 1.50 9.82 6.28
C LEU A 16 0.72 10.49 5.15
N LEU A 17 1.26 11.54 4.54
CA LEU A 17 0.71 12.09 3.31
C LEU A 17 1.23 11.32 2.08
N PRO A 18 0.38 11.14 1.05
CA PRO A 18 0.82 10.62 -0.23
C PRO A 18 1.86 11.54 -0.88
N SER A 19 2.73 10.97 -1.71
CA SER A 19 3.72 11.71 -2.50
C SER A 19 3.07 12.86 -3.28
N PRO A 20 3.60 14.10 -3.26
CA PRO A 20 2.99 15.27 -3.90
C PRO A 20 2.77 15.15 -5.41
N THR A 21 3.62 14.38 -6.09
CA THR A 21 3.53 14.06 -7.53
C THR A 21 2.58 12.90 -7.84
N HIS A 22 2.06 12.22 -6.83
CA HIS A 22 1.20 11.05 -6.95
C HIS A 22 -0.14 11.33 -6.26
N GLU A 23 -1.05 11.95 -6.99
CA GLU A 23 -2.45 12.12 -6.55
C GLU A 23 -3.18 10.76 -6.41
N ARG A 24 -2.50 9.64 -6.67
CA ARG A 24 -3.04 8.28 -6.61
C ARG A 24 -2.01 7.26 -6.15
N VAL A 25 -1.52 7.40 -4.92
CA VAL A 25 -0.93 6.25 -4.21
C VAL A 25 -1.99 5.14 -4.22
N ARG A 26 -1.60 3.96 -4.71
CA ARG A 26 -2.52 2.84 -4.93
C ARG A 26 -2.85 2.21 -3.59
N ASN A 27 -4.06 1.69 -3.46
CA ASN A 27 -4.39 0.91 -2.27
C ASN A 27 -3.65 -0.43 -2.38
N ILE A 28 -2.72 -0.67 -1.46
CA ILE A 28 -2.06 -1.96 -1.28
C ILE A 28 -2.54 -2.50 0.07
N VAL A 29 -3.05 -3.72 0.08
CA VAL A 29 -3.36 -4.46 1.30
C VAL A 29 -2.43 -5.66 1.37
N ALA A 30 -1.78 -5.84 2.51
CA ALA A 30 -0.94 -6.99 2.80
C ALA A 30 -1.46 -7.70 4.05
N SER A 31 -1.26 -9.02 4.17
CA SER A 31 -1.63 -9.77 5.38
C SER A 31 -1.11 -9.07 6.65
N PRO A 32 -1.99 -8.55 7.53
CA PRO A 32 -1.61 -7.67 8.64
C PRO A 32 -0.77 -8.36 9.72
N ALA A 33 -0.93 -9.68 9.89
CA ALA A 33 -0.20 -10.46 10.88
C ALA A 33 1.04 -11.16 10.32
N SER A 34 1.41 -10.88 9.05
CA SER A 34 2.63 -11.42 8.44
C SER A 34 3.88 -11.09 9.27
N GLY A 35 4.68 -12.11 9.55
CA GLY A 35 5.90 -12.00 10.36
C GLY A 35 5.70 -11.89 11.88
N LEU A 36 4.46 -11.81 12.39
CA LEU A 36 4.20 -11.67 13.84
C LEU A 36 3.95 -12.99 14.56
N ASP A 37 3.33 -13.96 13.89
CA ASP A 37 2.88 -15.23 14.48
C ASP A 37 3.57 -16.47 13.88
N GLY A 38 4.41 -16.28 12.86
CA GLY A 38 5.10 -17.36 12.17
C GLY A 38 4.20 -18.27 11.33
N LEU A 39 2.94 -17.88 11.09
CA LEU A 39 1.99 -18.66 10.29
C LEU A 39 2.08 -18.37 8.78
N GLY A 40 2.61 -17.20 8.42
CA GLY A 40 2.80 -16.78 7.03
C GLY A 40 3.99 -17.47 6.36
N ALA A 41 3.85 -17.73 5.06
CA ALA A 41 4.88 -18.32 4.20
C ALA A 41 5.79 -17.26 3.53
N ALA A 42 5.41 -15.98 3.58
CA ALA A 42 6.16 -14.88 2.96
C ALA A 42 6.13 -13.59 3.79
N ASP A 43 7.17 -12.77 3.62
CA ASP A 43 7.23 -11.40 4.14
C ASP A 43 6.54 -10.44 3.16
N VAL A 44 5.21 -10.45 3.16
CA VAL A 44 4.40 -9.59 2.28
C VAL A 44 4.49 -8.11 2.65
N GLN A 45 4.98 -7.78 3.85
CA GLN A 45 5.22 -6.39 4.27
C GLN A 45 6.42 -5.80 3.53
N LEU A 46 7.49 -6.59 3.36
CA LEU A 46 8.62 -6.22 2.50
C LEU A 46 8.18 -6.03 1.05
N TRP A 47 7.37 -6.95 0.52
CA TRP A 47 6.87 -6.85 -0.85
C TRP A 47 5.97 -5.64 -1.07
N ALA A 48 5.13 -5.30 -0.10
CA ALA A 48 4.27 -4.11 -0.17
C ALA A 48 5.09 -2.82 -0.33
N ARG A 49 6.18 -2.68 0.44
CA ARG A 49 7.08 -1.53 0.35
C ARG A 49 7.79 -1.47 -0.99
N GLU A 50 8.35 -2.59 -1.45
CA GLU A 50 9.02 -2.65 -2.74
C GLU A 50 8.06 -2.35 -3.90
N LEU A 51 6.82 -2.85 -3.83
CA LEU A 51 5.78 -2.55 -4.80
C LEU A 51 5.43 -1.05 -4.79
N ASP A 52 5.22 -0.46 -3.62
CA ASP A 52 4.91 0.97 -3.49
C ASP A 52 6.02 1.85 -4.07
N GLU A 53 7.29 1.56 -3.76
CA GLU A 53 8.44 2.27 -4.32
C GLU A 53 8.49 2.16 -5.85
N ARG A 54 8.28 0.97 -6.40
CA ARG A 54 8.27 0.74 -7.86
C ARG A 54 7.09 1.43 -8.54
N LEU A 55 5.92 1.46 -7.92
CA LEU A 55 4.75 2.17 -8.43
C LEU A 55 4.97 3.69 -8.40
N CYS A 56 5.54 4.22 -7.32
CA CYS A 56 5.92 5.63 -7.21
C CYS A 56 7.02 6.02 -8.21
N ALA A 57 7.93 5.11 -8.56
CA ALA A 57 8.95 5.37 -9.57
C ALA A 57 8.43 5.26 -11.01
N ALA A 58 7.20 4.76 -11.23
CA ALA A 58 6.65 4.45 -12.53
C ALA A 58 5.65 5.51 -13.02
N PRO A 59 5.98 6.35 -14.04
CA PRO A 59 5.09 7.42 -14.49
C PRO A 59 3.72 6.94 -14.99
N TRP A 60 3.67 5.75 -15.60
CA TRP A 60 2.43 5.15 -16.09
C TRP A 60 1.48 4.77 -14.94
N ALA A 61 2.03 4.49 -13.75
CA ALA A 61 1.24 4.05 -12.61
C ALA A 61 0.27 5.13 -12.17
N ALA A 62 0.57 6.43 -12.39
CA ALA A 62 -0.36 7.53 -12.14
C ALA A 62 -1.68 7.45 -12.93
N ALA A 63 -1.68 6.76 -14.08
CA ALA A 63 -2.86 6.61 -14.93
C ALA A 63 -3.88 5.59 -14.40
N LEU A 64 -3.51 4.70 -13.47
CA LEU A 64 -4.45 3.73 -12.92
C LEU A 64 -5.57 4.43 -12.11
N SER A 65 -6.72 3.77 -11.98
CA SER A 65 -7.85 4.26 -11.19
C SER A 65 -7.50 4.36 -9.70
N GLY A 66 -7.99 5.38 -9.00
CA GLY A 66 -7.88 5.45 -7.53
C GLY A 66 -8.57 4.30 -6.78
N ARG A 67 -9.37 3.49 -7.49
CA ARG A 67 -9.98 2.26 -6.97
C ARG A 67 -9.15 0.99 -7.21
N PHE A 68 -8.00 1.10 -7.88
CA PHE A 68 -7.15 -0.06 -8.18
C PHE A 68 -6.53 -0.59 -6.89
N LEU A 69 -6.78 -1.85 -6.57
CA LEU A 69 -6.39 -2.51 -5.33
C LEU A 69 -5.42 -3.66 -5.60
N PHE A 70 -4.24 -3.59 -4.99
CA PHE A 70 -3.30 -4.71 -4.90
C PHE A 70 -3.49 -5.45 -3.58
N VAL A 71 -3.51 -6.78 -3.61
CA VAL A 71 -3.64 -7.63 -2.43
C VAL A 71 -2.45 -8.60 -2.39
N LEU A 72 -1.73 -8.60 -1.27
CA LEU A 72 -0.59 -9.46 -1.00
C LEU A 72 -0.89 -10.35 0.21
N ASP A 73 -1.22 -11.61 -0.04
CA ASP A 73 -1.52 -12.59 1.01
C ASP A 73 -0.28 -13.44 1.32
N ASP A 74 0.06 -13.59 2.60
CA ASP A 74 1.23 -14.37 3.03
C ASP A 74 0.98 -15.88 3.06
N GLY A 75 -0.12 -16.36 2.48
CA GLY A 75 -0.53 -17.76 2.42
C GLY A 75 -1.60 -18.12 3.46
N ARG A 76 -1.91 -17.22 4.41
CA ARG A 76 -2.94 -17.44 5.45
C ARG A 76 -4.37 -17.24 4.95
N GLY A 77 -4.55 -16.60 3.79
CA GLY A 77 -5.84 -16.39 3.15
C GLY A 77 -6.68 -15.25 3.74
N ASP A 78 -6.16 -14.45 4.66
CA ASP A 78 -6.92 -13.44 5.42
C ASP A 78 -7.30 -12.20 4.61
N VAL A 79 -6.62 -11.98 3.48
CA VAL A 79 -6.90 -10.84 2.59
C VAL A 79 -7.37 -11.27 1.18
N THR A 80 -7.31 -12.55 0.85
CA THR A 80 -7.72 -13.07 -0.48
C THR A 80 -9.16 -12.73 -0.88
N GLY A 81 -10.07 -12.60 0.10
CA GLY A 81 -11.49 -12.29 -0.13
C GLY A 81 -11.81 -10.82 -0.41
N LEU A 82 -10.81 -9.91 -0.37
CA LEU A 82 -11.03 -8.46 -0.50
C LEU A 82 -11.30 -7.98 -1.93
N GLY A 83 -11.15 -8.86 -2.93
CA GLY A 83 -11.46 -8.54 -4.33
C GLY A 83 -10.46 -7.56 -4.96
N GLY A 84 -9.15 -7.79 -4.75
CA GLY A 84 -8.11 -7.02 -5.42
C GLY A 84 -8.17 -7.15 -6.94
N ASP A 85 -7.81 -6.08 -7.65
CA ASP A 85 -7.60 -6.11 -9.10
C ASP A 85 -6.38 -6.98 -9.46
N VAL A 86 -5.39 -7.02 -8.57
CA VAL A 86 -4.24 -7.92 -8.61
C VAL A 86 -4.05 -8.54 -7.23
N THR A 87 -4.08 -9.87 -7.17
CA THR A 87 -3.84 -10.63 -5.94
C THR A 87 -2.61 -11.53 -6.12
N LEU A 88 -1.67 -11.42 -5.20
CA LEU A 88 -0.55 -12.34 -5.03
C LEU A 88 -0.77 -13.15 -3.75
N VAL A 89 -0.64 -14.48 -3.83
CA VAL A 89 -0.75 -15.40 -2.69
C VAL A 89 0.52 -16.25 -2.64
N ALA A 90 1.15 -16.33 -1.47
CA ALA A 90 2.34 -17.13 -1.22
C ALA A 90 2.05 -18.64 -1.12
#